data_AF-T0ZRE0-F1
#
_entry.id   AF-T0ZRE0-F1
#
_cell.length_a   1.000
_cell.length_b   1.000
_cell.length_c   1.000
_cell.angle_alpha   90.00
_cell.angle_beta   90.00
_cell.angle_gamma   90.00
#
_symmetry.space_group_name_H-M   'P 1'
#
loop_
_entity.id
_entity.type
_entity.pdbx_description
1 polymer ?
#
loop_
_entity_poly.entity_id
_entity_poly.type
_entity_poly.pdbx_seq_one_letter_code
_entity_poly.pdbx_strand_id
1 'polypeptide(L)'
;NEPQGARPQSGLSEADVVYDTPAEGGIMRYVAVFQCENAPVIGPVRSIRWVDWHILAEFRTSLLAFAGGINPDVNTAESLRYIKAIDLLTNYSQASYRTTSRVPPDNLYTSSSALWKLFPSQTTAPQPIFRYSSSLPAGSKPASSITLNFSAGTDVLWKWQASSGTW
;
A
#
# COMPACT_ATOMS: atom_id res chain seq x y z
N ASN A 1 9.32 1.19 1.79
CA ASN A 1 9.70 -0.04 2.50
C ASN A 1 11.23 -0.04 2.68
N GLU A 2 11.78 1.11 3.13
CA GLU A 2 13.21 1.27 3.34
C GLU A 2 13.62 0.58 4.64
N PRO A 3 14.64 -0.30 4.64
CA PRO A 3 14.99 -1.07 5.84
C PRO A 3 15.33 -0.20 7.05
N GLN A 4 16.00 0.93 6.82
CA GLN A 4 16.38 1.88 7.86
C GLN A 4 15.29 2.96 7.97
N GLY A 5 14.78 3.21 9.19
CA GLY A 5 13.84 4.30 9.48
C GLY A 5 12.35 3.99 9.23
N ALA A 6 12.01 3.29 8.14
CA ALA A 6 10.60 3.04 7.79
C ALA A 6 10.02 1.74 8.36
N ARG A 7 10.83 0.71 8.61
CA ARG A 7 10.38 -0.56 9.20
C ARG A 7 10.38 -0.53 10.75
N PRO A 8 9.41 -1.16 11.43
CA PRO A 8 8.20 -1.78 10.87
C PRO A 8 7.20 -0.73 10.41
N GLN A 9 6.44 -1.03 9.36
CA GLN A 9 5.30 -0.24 8.91
C GLN A 9 4.10 -0.49 9.82
N SER A 10 3.19 0.48 9.87
CA SER A 10 1.92 0.38 10.58
C SER A 10 0.78 0.15 9.58
N GLY A 11 -0.17 -0.71 9.95
CA GLY A 11 -1.38 -0.96 9.18
C GLY A 11 -1.29 -2.08 8.15
N LEU A 12 -0.13 -2.72 7.94
CA LEU A 12 -0.02 -3.76 6.90
C LEU A 12 -0.83 -5.03 7.21
N SER A 13 -1.05 -5.34 8.49
CA SER A 13 -1.85 -6.50 8.92
C SER A 13 -3.34 -6.35 8.62
N GLU A 14 -3.82 -5.11 8.52
CA GLU A 14 -5.20 -4.73 8.25
C GLU A 14 -5.46 -4.48 6.75
N ALA A 15 -4.43 -4.62 5.91
CA ALA A 15 -4.56 -4.44 4.47
C ALA A 15 -5.09 -5.72 3.81
N ASP A 16 -6.04 -5.57 2.89
CA ASP A 16 -6.59 -6.68 2.11
C ASP A 16 -5.62 -7.15 1.02
N VAL A 17 -4.87 -6.19 0.45
CA VAL A 17 -3.88 -6.44 -0.59
C VAL A 17 -2.65 -5.59 -0.33
N VAL A 18 -1.47 -6.19 -0.41
CA VAL A 18 -0.19 -5.48 -0.33
C VAL A 18 0.63 -5.82 -1.57
N TYR A 19 0.95 -4.79 -2.35
CA TYR A 19 1.92 -4.89 -3.44
C TYR A 19 3.28 -4.42 -2.93
N ASP A 20 4.34 -5.21 -3.16
CA ASP A 20 5.73 -4.76 -2.98
C ASP A 20 6.29 -4.40 -4.36
N THR A 21 6.60 -3.13 -4.56
CA THR A 21 6.93 -2.57 -5.86
C THR A 21 8.29 -1.87 -5.84
N PRO A 22 9.04 -1.90 -6.96
CA PRO A 22 10.24 -1.08 -7.09
C PRO A 22 9.85 0.40 -7.14
N ALA A 23 10.57 1.21 -6.36
CA ALA A 23 10.54 2.67 -6.47
C ALA A 23 11.81 3.20 -7.17
N GLU A 24 12.66 3.94 -6.46
CA GLU A 24 13.92 4.50 -6.99
C GLU A 24 15.13 3.83 -6.35
N GLY A 25 16.23 3.70 -7.11
CA GLY A 25 17.53 3.26 -6.58
C GLY A 25 17.55 1.84 -6.01
N GLY A 26 16.64 0.95 -6.44
CA GLY A 26 16.54 -0.42 -5.92
C GLY A 26 15.81 -0.54 -4.59
N ILE A 27 15.20 0.54 -4.09
CA ILE A 27 14.39 0.53 -2.86
C ILE A 27 12.96 0.11 -3.21
N MET A 28 12.40 -0.80 -2.41
CA MET A 28 11.01 -1.22 -2.55
C MET A 28 10.04 -0.29 -1.79
N ARG A 29 8.79 -0.23 -2.23
CA ARG A 29 7.68 0.45 -1.55
C ARG A 29 6.44 -0.44 -1.57
N TYR A 30 5.62 -0.25 -0.54
CA TYR A 30 4.35 -0.94 -0.47
C TYR A 30 3.23 -0.05 -1.01
N VAL A 31 2.35 -0.64 -1.80
CA VAL A 31 1.00 -0.14 -2.03
C VAL A 31 0.07 -1.04 -1.24
N ALA A 32 -0.49 -0.52 -0.15
CA ALA A 32 -1.42 -1.26 0.72
C ALA A 32 -2.85 -0.78 0.45
N VAL A 33 -3.72 -1.74 0.12
CA VAL A 33 -5.13 -1.50 -0.22
C VAL A 33 -6.00 -1.94 0.95
N PHE A 34 -6.88 -1.03 1.38
CA PHE A 34 -7.76 -1.21 2.53
C PHE A 34 -9.21 -1.07 2.09
N GLN A 35 -10.03 -2.06 2.39
CA GLN A 35 -11.45 -2.09 2.07
C GLN A 35 -12.27 -2.79 3.16
N CYS A 36 -11.88 -4.00 3.60
CA CYS A 36 -12.66 -4.80 4.55
C CYS A 36 -12.47 -4.34 6.00
N GLU A 37 -11.27 -3.87 6.34
CA GLU A 37 -10.90 -3.50 7.70
C GLU A 37 -10.49 -2.02 7.81
N ASN A 38 -10.56 -1.50 9.03
CA ASN A 38 -10.07 -0.17 9.36
C ASN A 38 -8.71 -0.26 10.03
N ALA A 39 -7.67 0.27 9.38
CA ALA A 39 -6.37 0.46 10.02
C ALA A 39 -6.35 1.78 10.84
N PRO A 40 -6.09 1.73 12.17
CA PRO A 40 -6.05 2.92 13.02
C PRO A 40 -4.79 3.76 12.79
N VAL A 41 -3.71 3.16 12.31
CA VAL A 41 -2.45 3.83 11.99
C VAL A 41 -1.89 3.21 10.71
N ILE A 42 -1.67 4.05 9.69
CA ILE A 42 -1.10 3.66 8.39
C ILE A 42 0.15 4.51 8.16
N GLY A 43 1.29 3.85 7.92
CA GLY A 43 2.50 4.55 7.49
C GLY A 43 3.82 3.83 7.80
N PRO A 44 4.96 4.51 7.59
CA PRO A 44 5.04 5.88 7.09
C PRO A 44 4.55 6.01 5.64
N VAL A 45 3.75 7.03 5.37
CA VAL A 45 3.26 7.34 4.02
C VAL A 45 4.38 8.03 3.24
N ARG A 46 4.61 7.57 2.01
CA ARG A 46 5.70 8.05 1.15
C ARG A 46 5.16 8.57 -0.18
N SER A 47 6.08 9.15 -0.94
CA SER A 47 5.77 9.78 -2.20
C SER A 47 5.23 8.78 -3.23
N ILE A 48 4.32 9.25 -4.07
CA ILE A 48 3.75 8.48 -5.17
C ILE A 48 4.80 8.21 -6.25
N ARG A 49 4.68 7.07 -6.94
CA ARG A 49 5.49 6.68 -8.10
C ARG A 49 4.62 6.17 -9.24
N TRP A 50 5.19 6.21 -10.45
CA TRP A 50 4.66 5.57 -11.67
C TRP A 50 3.86 4.29 -11.46
N VAL A 51 4.38 3.35 -10.69
CA VAL A 51 3.78 2.03 -10.52
C VAL A 51 2.46 2.08 -9.74
N ASP A 52 2.28 3.08 -8.86
CA ASP A 52 1.17 3.11 -7.90
C ASP A 52 -0.18 3.26 -8.60
N TRP A 53 -0.31 4.18 -9.56
CA TRP A 53 -1.57 4.36 -10.29
C TRP A 53 -1.83 3.31 -11.37
N HIS A 54 -0.80 2.58 -11.80
CA HIS A 54 -0.96 1.44 -12.71
C HIS A 54 -1.59 0.26 -11.97
N ILE A 55 -1.15 -0.01 -10.74
CA ILE A 55 -1.80 -0.97 -9.85
C ILE A 55 -3.26 -0.55 -9.65
N LEU A 56 -3.50 0.71 -9.31
CA LEU A 56 -4.86 1.15 -9.01
C LEU A 56 -5.85 1.09 -10.18
N ALA A 57 -5.38 0.91 -11.42
CA ALA A 57 -6.26 0.74 -12.58
C ALA A 57 -7.16 -0.52 -12.46
N GLU A 58 -6.74 -1.54 -11.69
CA GLU A 58 -7.53 -2.76 -11.50
C GLU A 58 -8.76 -2.56 -10.61
N PHE A 59 -8.76 -1.54 -9.75
CA PHE A 59 -9.83 -1.29 -8.76
C PHE A 59 -10.94 -0.36 -9.26
N ARG A 60 -10.86 0.12 -10.51
CA ARG A 60 -11.81 1.04 -11.19
C ARG A 60 -11.98 2.42 -10.57
N THR A 61 -12.05 2.55 -9.25
CA THR A 61 -12.10 3.83 -8.54
C THR A 61 -11.47 3.67 -7.17
N SER A 62 -10.49 4.51 -6.85
CA SER A 62 -9.73 4.40 -5.60
C SER A 62 -9.40 5.76 -5.00
N LEU A 63 -9.33 5.80 -3.67
CA LEU A 63 -8.66 6.85 -2.92
C LEU A 63 -7.17 6.52 -2.86
N LEU A 64 -6.29 7.38 -3.37
CA LEU A 64 -4.84 7.17 -3.31
C LEU A 64 -4.20 8.22 -2.40
N ALA A 65 -3.79 7.80 -1.20
CA ALA A 65 -3.07 8.64 -0.26
C ALA A 65 -1.56 8.51 -0.41
N PHE A 66 -0.86 9.64 -0.55
CA PHE A 66 0.59 9.69 -0.75
C PHE A 66 1.20 10.95 -0.12
N ALA A 67 2.53 11.00 -0.05
CA ALA A 67 3.28 12.13 0.50
C ALA A 67 4.12 12.82 -0.58
N GLY A 68 3.48 13.68 -1.37
CA GLY A 68 4.08 14.32 -2.55
C GLY A 68 4.60 13.32 -3.60
N GLY A 69 5.42 13.80 -4.52
CA GLY A 69 5.99 13.03 -5.61
C GLY A 69 6.76 13.92 -6.57
N ILE A 70 7.46 13.32 -7.52
CA ILE A 70 8.01 14.08 -8.65
C ILE A 70 6.89 14.42 -9.62
N ASN A 71 7.08 15.46 -10.42
CA ASN A 71 6.32 15.57 -11.67
C ASN A 71 7.02 14.69 -12.73
N PRO A 72 6.26 13.94 -13.57
CA PRO A 72 4.82 14.06 -13.82
C PRO A 72 3.92 13.19 -12.93
N ASP A 73 4.46 12.43 -11.97
CA ASP A 73 3.72 11.40 -11.22
C ASP A 73 2.51 11.95 -10.45
N VAL A 74 2.69 13.06 -9.72
CA VAL A 74 1.59 13.71 -8.98
C VAL A 74 0.51 14.20 -9.95
N ASN A 75 0.89 14.97 -10.96
CA ASN A 75 -0.04 15.50 -11.97
C ASN A 75 -0.80 14.38 -12.71
N THR A 76 -0.13 13.25 -12.97
CA THR A 76 -0.75 12.11 -13.63
C THR A 76 -1.84 11.53 -12.73
N ALA A 77 -1.53 11.20 -11.47
CA ALA A 77 -2.51 10.68 -10.53
C ALA A 77 -3.71 11.62 -10.32
N GLU A 78 -3.49 12.92 -10.26
CA GLU A 78 -4.56 13.93 -10.15
C GLU A 78 -5.45 14.02 -11.40
N SER A 79 -4.91 13.72 -12.57
CA SER A 79 -5.65 13.75 -13.85
C SER A 79 -6.50 12.50 -14.12
N LEU A 80 -6.20 11.38 -13.44
CA LEU A 80 -6.84 10.10 -13.70
C LEU A 80 -8.22 10.02 -13.02
N ARG A 81 -9.28 9.87 -13.82
CA ARG A 81 -10.67 9.84 -13.32
C ARG A 81 -10.97 8.73 -12.32
N TYR A 82 -10.20 7.64 -12.38
CA TYR A 82 -10.34 6.50 -11.48
C TYR A 82 -9.57 6.67 -10.16
N ILE A 83 -8.86 7.78 -9.97
CA ILE A 83 -8.11 8.07 -8.75
C ILE A 83 -8.61 9.37 -8.14
N LYS A 84 -8.90 9.33 -6.84
CA LYS A 84 -8.94 10.52 -6.00
C LYS A 84 -7.58 10.63 -5.33
N ALA A 85 -6.73 11.48 -5.91
CA ALA A 85 -5.39 11.74 -5.40
C ALA A 85 -5.48 12.55 -4.10
N ILE A 86 -4.87 12.03 -3.04
CA ILE A 86 -4.85 12.60 -1.70
C ILE A 86 -3.38 12.86 -1.33
N ASP A 87 -2.86 14.04 -1.67
CA ASP A 87 -1.52 14.43 -1.22
C ASP A 87 -1.58 14.96 0.22
N LEU A 88 -1.06 14.13 1.13
CA LEU A 88 -1.03 14.41 2.57
C LEU A 88 -0.01 15.48 2.94
N LEU A 89 0.87 15.90 2.03
CA LEU A 89 1.77 17.04 2.28
C LEU A 89 1.15 18.38 1.90
N THR A 90 0.07 18.39 1.12
CA THR A 90 -0.51 19.60 0.54
C THR A 90 -2.01 19.69 0.81
N ASN A 91 -2.85 19.38 -0.19
CA ASN A 91 -4.29 19.60 -0.22
C ASN A 91 -5.09 18.76 0.78
N TYR A 92 -4.50 17.72 1.37
CA TYR A 92 -5.16 16.87 2.37
C TYR A 92 -4.34 16.66 3.64
N SER A 93 -3.50 17.63 4.01
CA SER A 93 -2.66 17.55 5.21
C SER A 93 -3.44 17.30 6.51
N GLN A 94 -4.71 17.73 6.60
CA GLN A 94 -5.60 17.47 7.73
C GLN A 94 -5.88 15.98 7.99
N ALA A 95 -5.68 15.11 6.99
CA ALA A 95 -5.84 13.66 7.12
C ALA A 95 -4.54 12.96 7.52
N SER A 96 -3.50 13.70 7.89
CA SER A 96 -2.20 13.15 8.28
C SER A 96 -1.64 13.82 9.52
N TYR A 97 -0.64 13.20 10.12
CA TYR A 97 0.14 13.78 11.19
C TYR A 97 1.59 13.29 11.10
N ARG A 98 2.50 14.02 11.78
CA ARG A 98 3.88 13.56 11.95
C ARG A 98 4.09 13.00 13.34
N THR A 99 4.60 11.78 13.43
CA THR A 99 5.04 11.21 14.71
C THR A 99 6.37 11.83 15.15
N THR A 100 6.58 11.96 16.46
CA THR A 100 7.84 12.39 17.06
C THR A 100 8.80 11.23 17.31
N SER A 101 8.34 9.98 17.23
CA SER A 101 9.16 8.79 17.45
C SER A 101 10.05 8.42 16.25
N ARG A 102 9.92 9.12 15.12
CA ARG A 102 10.69 8.92 13.90
C ARG A 102 11.12 10.25 13.31
N VAL A 103 12.21 10.22 12.56
CA VAL A 103 12.72 11.39 11.83
C VAL A 103 12.08 11.49 10.45
N PRO A 104 11.84 12.71 9.92
CA PRO A 104 11.51 12.87 8.51
C PRO A 104 12.59 12.24 7.61
N PRO A 105 12.23 11.67 6.45
CA PRO A 105 10.89 11.61 5.86
C PRO A 105 9.97 10.49 6.39
N ASP A 106 10.43 9.61 7.27
CA ASP A 106 9.72 8.37 7.67
C ASP A 106 8.79 8.53 8.88
N ASN A 107 8.25 9.73 9.05
CA ASN A 107 7.42 10.06 10.20
C ASN A 107 6.02 10.58 9.85
N LEU A 108 5.59 10.54 8.58
CA LEU A 108 4.24 10.93 8.18
C LEU A 108 3.28 9.73 8.23
N TYR A 109 2.16 9.87 8.94
CA TYR A 109 1.18 8.81 9.17
C TYR A 109 -0.25 9.31 8.91
N THR A 110 -1.16 8.37 8.66
CA THR A 110 -2.60 8.60 8.48
C THR A 110 -3.40 7.44 9.10
N SER A 111 -4.70 7.37 8.88
CA SER A 111 -5.56 6.24 9.21
C SER A 111 -6.66 6.07 8.17
N SER A 112 -7.22 4.87 8.07
CA SER A 112 -8.41 4.60 7.24
C SER A 112 -9.53 5.61 7.53
N SER A 113 -9.81 5.84 8.82
CA SER A 113 -10.86 6.78 9.25
C SER A 113 -10.59 8.23 8.83
N ALA A 114 -9.32 8.68 8.80
CA ALA A 114 -8.97 10.03 8.37
C ALA A 114 -9.18 10.19 6.86
N LEU A 115 -8.85 9.17 6.07
CA LEU A 115 -9.03 9.18 4.61
C LEU A 115 -10.51 9.09 4.21
N TRP A 116 -11.29 8.21 4.84
CA TRP A 116 -12.73 8.08 4.57
C TRP A 116 -13.50 9.37 4.89
N LYS A 117 -13.10 10.10 5.94
CA LYS A 117 -13.72 11.39 6.31
C LYS A 117 -13.56 12.47 5.26
N LEU A 118 -12.58 12.37 4.35
CA LEU A 118 -12.41 13.33 3.24
C LEU A 118 -13.50 13.16 2.18
N PHE A 119 -14.08 11.97 2.06
CA PHE A 119 -15.05 11.62 1.02
C PHE A 119 -16.25 10.87 1.61
N PRO A 120 -17.03 11.49 2.52
CA PRO A 120 -18.11 10.82 3.26
C PRO A 120 -19.25 10.31 2.36
N SER A 121 -19.37 10.82 1.13
CA SER A 121 -20.34 10.36 0.15
C SER A 121 -19.88 9.13 -0.65
N GLN A 122 -18.63 8.70 -0.52
CA GLN A 122 -18.12 7.50 -1.19
C GLN A 122 -18.42 6.25 -0.36
N THR A 123 -19.66 5.79 -0.45
CA THR A 123 -20.16 4.63 0.30
C THR A 123 -20.44 3.40 -0.58
N THR A 124 -20.18 3.51 -1.88
CA THR A 124 -20.39 2.40 -2.82
C THR A 124 -19.23 1.40 -2.69
N ALA A 125 -19.55 0.16 -2.32
CA ALA A 125 -18.56 -0.90 -2.27
C ALA A 125 -17.99 -1.21 -3.67
N PRO A 126 -16.68 -1.47 -3.79
CA PRO A 126 -16.09 -1.87 -5.06
C PRO A 126 -16.56 -3.27 -5.47
N GLN A 127 -16.41 -3.57 -6.76
CA GLN A 127 -16.63 -4.93 -7.24
C GLN A 127 -15.47 -5.84 -6.82
N PRO A 128 -15.72 -7.12 -6.52
CA PRO A 128 -14.65 -8.07 -6.23
C PRO A 128 -13.64 -8.17 -7.39
N ILE A 129 -12.35 -8.11 -7.09
CA ILE A 129 -11.27 -8.21 -8.08
C ILE A 129 -10.65 -9.61 -8.14
N PHE A 130 -10.85 -10.44 -7.12
CA PHE A 130 -10.32 -11.80 -7.04
C PHE A 130 -11.42 -12.85 -7.11
N ARG A 131 -11.04 -14.04 -7.60
CA ARG A 131 -11.83 -15.26 -7.52
C ARG A 131 -11.08 -16.25 -6.65
N TYR A 132 -11.75 -16.81 -5.66
CA TYR A 132 -11.15 -17.75 -4.72
C TYR A 132 -11.63 -19.17 -5.02
N SER A 133 -10.74 -20.14 -4.79
CA SER A 133 -11.01 -21.56 -4.96
C SER A 133 -10.23 -22.34 -3.91
N SER A 134 -10.88 -23.31 -3.27
CA SER A 134 -10.20 -24.32 -2.46
C SER A 134 -9.55 -25.42 -3.30
N SER A 135 -9.91 -25.53 -4.59
CA SER A 135 -9.29 -26.47 -5.52
C SER A 135 -7.99 -25.89 -6.06
N LEU A 136 -6.92 -26.66 -5.93
CA LEU A 136 -5.61 -26.34 -6.49
C LEU A 136 -5.56 -26.62 -8.01
N PRO A 137 -4.87 -25.80 -8.81
CA PRO A 137 -4.61 -26.10 -10.21
C PRO A 137 -3.89 -27.45 -10.40
N ALA A 138 -4.16 -28.14 -11.50
CA ALA A 138 -3.49 -29.39 -11.85
C ALA A 138 -1.96 -29.20 -11.90
N GLY A 139 -1.21 -30.10 -11.26
CA GLY A 139 0.26 -30.04 -11.20
C GLY A 139 0.83 -29.17 -10.08
N SER A 140 0.00 -28.61 -9.19
CA SER A 140 0.45 -27.90 -7.99
C SER A 140 1.37 -28.76 -7.13
N LYS A 141 2.45 -28.17 -6.61
CA LYS A 141 3.40 -28.81 -5.70
C LYS A 141 3.42 -28.10 -4.35
N PRO A 142 3.52 -28.82 -3.22
CA PRO A 142 3.71 -28.19 -1.92
C PRO A 142 4.97 -27.31 -1.91
N ALA A 143 4.87 -26.13 -1.29
CA ALA A 143 5.99 -25.24 -1.03
C ALA A 143 5.91 -24.76 0.42
N SER A 144 7.05 -24.65 1.08
CA SER A 144 7.15 -24.17 2.47
C SER A 144 7.89 -22.83 2.60
N SER A 145 8.57 -22.39 1.54
CA SER A 145 9.18 -21.07 1.49
C SER A 145 9.18 -20.49 0.08
N ILE A 146 9.06 -19.17 -0.01
CA ILE A 146 9.25 -18.41 -1.25
C ILE A 146 10.24 -17.31 -0.95
N THR A 147 11.31 -17.24 -1.74
CA THR A 147 12.30 -16.17 -1.67
C THR A 147 12.21 -15.33 -2.93
N LEU A 148 12.04 -14.02 -2.78
CA LEU A 148 12.04 -13.06 -3.87
C LEU A 148 13.21 -12.10 -3.66
N ASN A 149 14.11 -12.06 -4.63
CA ASN A 149 15.25 -11.15 -4.63
C ASN A 149 14.95 -10.00 -5.60
N PHE A 150 14.42 -8.91 -5.06
CA PHE A 150 14.05 -7.73 -5.85
C PHE A 150 15.22 -6.78 -6.07
N SER A 151 16.15 -6.69 -5.11
CA SER A 151 17.36 -5.89 -5.22
C SER A 151 18.41 -6.36 -4.21
N ALA A 152 19.67 -5.97 -4.43
CA ALA A 152 20.78 -6.29 -3.54
C ALA A 152 20.59 -5.83 -2.07
N GLY A 153 19.62 -4.96 -1.80
CA GLY A 153 19.32 -4.44 -0.46
C GLY A 153 18.02 -4.95 0.15
N THR A 154 17.29 -5.88 -0.46
CA THR A 154 16.02 -6.39 0.07
C THR A 154 15.83 -7.87 -0.24
N ASP A 155 15.92 -8.69 0.81
CA ASP A 155 15.51 -10.09 0.78
C ASP A 155 14.07 -10.21 1.28
N VAL A 156 13.16 -10.66 0.42
CA VAL A 156 11.78 -10.99 0.80
C VAL A 156 11.65 -12.50 0.93
N LEU A 157 11.27 -12.95 2.12
CA LEU A 157 11.13 -14.36 2.47
C LEU A 157 9.76 -14.62 3.09
N TRP A 158 8.99 -15.48 2.44
CA TRP A 158 7.74 -16.01 2.96
C TRP A 158 7.97 -17.43 3.46
N LYS A 159 7.41 -17.78 4.62
CA LYS A 159 7.63 -19.09 5.26
C LYS A 159 6.31 -19.61 5.78
N TRP A 160 5.84 -20.68 5.15
CA TRP A 160 4.64 -21.37 5.57
C TRP A 160 4.72 -21.82 7.04
N GLN A 161 3.73 -21.42 7.82
CA GLN A 161 3.48 -21.84 9.20
C GLN A 161 2.32 -22.82 9.22
N ALA A 162 2.61 -24.11 9.38
CA ALA A 162 1.59 -25.16 9.38
C ALA A 162 0.62 -25.06 10.57
N SER A 163 1.05 -24.50 11.70
CA SER A 163 0.22 -24.33 12.89
C SER A 163 -0.91 -23.31 12.69
N SER A 164 -0.67 -22.25 11.91
CA SER A 164 -1.66 -21.21 11.61
C SER A 164 -2.28 -21.35 10.23
N GLY A 165 -1.69 -22.15 9.33
CA GLY A 165 -2.14 -22.26 7.94
C GLY A 165 -1.89 -20.98 7.14
N THR A 166 -0.81 -20.25 7.45
CA THR A 166 -0.46 -18.96 6.82
C THR A 166 0.98 -18.96 6.31
N TRP A 167 1.30 -18.07 5.36
CA TRP A 167 2.65 -17.81 4.86
C TRP A 167 3.45 -16.83 5.72
#